data_AF-A0A3S3MPU6-F1
#
_entry.id   AF-A0A3S3MPU6-F1
#
_cell.length_a   1.000
_cell.length_b   1.000
_cell.length_c   1.000
_cell.angle_alpha   90.00
_cell.angle_beta   90.00
_cell.angle_gamma   90.00
#
_symmetry.space_group_name_H-M   'P 1'
#
loop_
_entity.id
_entity.type
_entity.pdbx_description
1 polymer ?
#
loop_
_entity_poly.entity_id
_entity_poly.type
_entity_poly.pdbx_seq_one_letter_code
_entity_poly.pdbx_strand_id
1 'polypeptide(L)'
;MNDYTIHEDQNLSDRPYMRTCVPKTMDVEITAFEIIRFIEWPSNYGQAKPDAYADSSYIKFSGELHDKIIVFNMSDGEVATFRTLTDARIRPLPVGAIGGKNKATVFDGIGHSGMSSHAVPDLGLMDGEPGALSYLSDFEEPHGGKTPASLTASLFLDDDKFSRLLAALSINPRPLRTFKLCILAEMFESEMSASLSEPWMSRDYGLLMKGTTIASTRARIESLALSTGVTALSSDFDGEDGDASVIDRVLGIEDGRRTEAGSDPDRTLLKYQRYILIALLVLIAVTAFSA
;
A
#
# COMPACT_ATOMS: atom_id res chain seq x y z
N MET A 1 9.24 14.06 21.57
CA MET A 1 9.32 12.60 21.44
C MET A 1 8.96 12.30 20.00
N ASN A 2 9.82 11.57 19.28
CA ASN A 2 9.62 11.29 17.87
C ASN A 2 8.74 10.03 17.75
N ASP A 3 7.54 10.19 17.19
CA ASP A 3 6.56 9.11 17.10
C ASP A 3 6.79 8.18 15.91
N TYR A 4 7.85 8.39 15.13
CA TYR A 4 8.23 7.61 13.96
C TYR A 4 9.52 6.79 14.19
N THR A 5 10.15 6.92 15.35
CA THR A 5 11.35 6.15 15.71
C THR A 5 11.23 5.66 17.15
N ILE A 6 11.23 4.34 17.34
CA ILE A 6 11.22 3.68 18.65
C ILE A 6 12.59 3.05 18.86
N HIS A 7 13.26 3.38 19.96
CA HIS A 7 14.52 2.73 20.34
C HIS A 7 14.25 1.48 21.17
N GLU A 8 14.68 0.32 20.66
CA GLU A 8 14.70 -0.95 21.38
C GLU A 8 16.00 -1.09 22.18
N ASP A 9 15.86 -1.55 23.42
CA ASP A 9 16.87 -1.81 24.47
C ASP A 9 18.35 -1.45 24.18
N GLN A 10 18.89 -0.48 24.95
CA GLN A 10 20.28 -0.02 24.84
C GLN A 10 21.31 -1.01 25.40
N ASN A 11 20.87 -2.05 26.13
CA ASN A 11 21.77 -2.88 26.92
C ASN A 11 22.54 -3.96 26.12
N LEU A 12 22.25 -4.12 24.82
CA LEU A 12 22.77 -5.24 24.00
C LEU A 12 23.73 -4.81 22.87
N SER A 13 23.96 -3.51 22.64
CA SER A 13 24.75 -3.00 21.52
C SER A 13 25.21 -1.55 21.76
N ASP A 14 26.34 -1.15 21.14
CA ASP A 14 26.85 0.23 21.15
C ASP A 14 25.85 1.24 20.54
N ARG A 15 24.89 0.74 19.76
CA ARG A 15 23.70 1.48 19.31
C ARG A 15 22.44 0.66 19.64
N PRO A 16 21.38 1.27 20.21
CA PRO A 16 20.10 0.57 20.38
C PRO A 16 19.53 0.20 19.01
N TYR A 17 18.96 -1.00 18.90
CA TYR A 17 18.13 -1.34 17.74
C TYR A 17 16.95 -0.38 17.68
N MET A 18 16.42 -0.12 16.48
CA MET A 18 15.25 0.74 16.33
C MET A 18 14.13 0.05 15.56
N ARG A 19 12.90 0.49 15.81
CA ARG A 19 11.79 0.35 14.88
C ARG A 19 11.51 1.70 14.29
N THR A 20 11.48 1.79 12.97
CA THR A 20 11.21 3.04 12.26
C THR A 20 9.92 2.92 11.47
N CYS A 21 9.13 3.99 11.52
CA CYS A 21 7.90 4.14 10.78
C CYS A 21 8.21 4.78 9.43
N VAL A 22 8.22 3.97 8.38
CA VAL A 22 8.71 4.34 7.05
C VAL A 22 7.73 3.89 5.97
N PRO A 23 7.75 4.49 4.76
CA PRO A 23 6.89 4.07 3.67
C PRO A 23 7.16 2.62 3.26
N LYS A 24 6.11 1.78 3.27
CA LYS A 24 6.14 0.38 2.87
C LYS A 24 5.01 0.07 1.92
N THR A 25 5.33 -0.66 0.86
CA THR A 25 4.35 -1.20 -0.08
C THR A 25 3.74 -2.47 0.47
N MET A 26 2.42 -2.57 0.34
CA MET A 26 1.63 -3.73 0.69
C MET A 26 0.68 -4.04 -0.46
N ASP A 27 0.65 -5.31 -0.86
CA ASP A 27 -0.27 -5.78 -1.89
C ASP A 27 -1.59 -6.22 -1.26
N VAL A 28 -2.69 -5.74 -1.84
CA VAL A 28 -4.06 -6.05 -1.46
C VAL A 28 -4.80 -6.68 -2.63
N GLU A 29 -5.31 -7.89 -2.44
CA GLU A 29 -6.23 -8.52 -3.37
C GLU A 29 -7.67 -8.21 -2.98
N ILE A 30 -8.40 -7.53 -3.87
CA ILE A 30 -9.77 -7.08 -3.60
C ILE A 30 -10.72 -8.26 -3.76
N THR A 31 -11.37 -8.64 -2.65
CA THR A 31 -12.28 -9.79 -2.59
C THR A 31 -13.73 -9.38 -2.80
N ALA A 32 -14.10 -8.16 -2.45
CA ALA A 32 -15.42 -7.60 -2.67
C ALA A 32 -15.34 -6.09 -2.85
N PHE A 33 -16.20 -5.53 -3.70
CA PHE A 33 -16.33 -4.09 -3.86
C PHE A 33 -17.76 -3.69 -4.20
N GLU A 34 -18.10 -2.44 -3.89
CA GLU A 34 -19.37 -1.80 -4.18
C GLU A 34 -19.09 -0.38 -4.69
N ILE A 35 -19.80 0.02 -5.74
CA ILE A 35 -19.77 1.39 -6.24
C ILE A 35 -20.92 2.15 -5.60
N ILE A 36 -20.59 3.17 -4.81
CA ILE A 36 -21.59 3.99 -4.14
C ILE A 36 -21.64 5.34 -4.84
N ARG A 37 -22.82 5.69 -5.33
CA ARG A 37 -23.13 6.98 -5.97
C ARG A 37 -24.12 7.72 -5.10
N PHE A 38 -23.87 8.99 -4.86
CA PHE A 38 -24.71 9.82 -4.02
C PHE A 38 -24.65 11.26 -4.49
N ILE A 39 -25.70 12.02 -4.17
CA ILE A 39 -25.76 13.45 -4.45
C ILE A 39 -25.29 14.17 -3.21
N GLU A 40 -24.24 14.96 -3.33
CA GLU A 40 -23.69 15.74 -2.24
C GLU A 40 -24.44 17.07 -2.12
N TRP A 41 -24.96 17.32 -0.92
CA TRP A 41 -25.66 18.56 -0.62
C TRP A 41 -24.63 19.67 -0.34
N PRO A 42 -24.76 20.85 -0.96
CA PRO A 42 -23.89 21.97 -0.60
C PRO A 42 -24.06 22.31 0.88
N SER A 43 -22.94 22.58 1.54
CA SER A 43 -22.84 22.86 2.98
C SER A 43 -23.65 24.08 3.45
N ASN A 44 -24.10 24.94 2.53
CA ASN A 44 -24.95 26.10 2.79
C ASN A 44 -26.40 25.82 2.39
N TYR A 45 -27.11 25.11 3.26
CA TYR A 45 -28.53 24.81 3.11
C TYR A 45 -29.35 26.12 3.16
N GLY A 46 -29.90 26.55 2.02
CA GLY A 46 -30.80 27.73 1.94
C GLY A 46 -30.46 28.78 0.87
N GLN A 47 -29.27 28.73 0.26
CA GLN A 47 -28.89 29.60 -0.88
C GLN A 47 -28.45 28.79 -2.12
N ALA A 48 -28.67 27.48 -2.12
CA ALA A 48 -28.28 26.61 -3.21
C ALA A 48 -29.13 26.88 -4.45
N LYS A 49 -28.48 27.23 -5.56
CA LYS A 49 -29.09 27.16 -6.90
C LYS A 49 -29.32 25.68 -7.26
N PRO A 50 -30.29 25.36 -8.13
CA PRO A 50 -30.53 23.99 -8.61
C PRO A 50 -29.30 23.30 -9.24
N ASP A 51 -28.28 24.06 -9.65
CA ASP A 51 -27.04 23.55 -10.24
C ASP A 51 -25.89 23.40 -9.21
N ALA A 52 -26.17 23.55 -7.91
CA ALA A 52 -25.16 23.47 -6.85
C ALA A 52 -24.95 22.05 -6.29
N TYR A 53 -25.65 21.04 -6.84
CA TYR A 53 -25.48 19.64 -6.47
C TYR A 53 -24.27 19.04 -7.18
N ALA A 54 -23.47 18.27 -6.46
CA ALA A 54 -22.38 17.48 -7.04
C ALA A 54 -22.76 16.00 -7.00
N ASP A 55 -22.77 15.36 -8.16
CA ASP A 55 -22.78 13.91 -8.23
C ASP A 55 -21.42 13.40 -7.76
N SER A 56 -21.42 12.74 -6.61
CA SER A 56 -20.23 12.20 -5.98
C SER A 56 -20.29 10.68 -5.98
N SER A 57 -19.13 10.04 -6.10
CA SER A 57 -19.04 8.59 -6.01
C SER A 57 -17.75 8.15 -5.34
N TYR A 58 -17.82 6.99 -4.71
CA TYR A 58 -16.65 6.31 -4.16
C TYR A 58 -16.80 4.79 -4.34
N ILE A 59 -15.68 4.10 -4.33
CA ILE A 59 -15.64 2.64 -4.37
C ILE A 59 -15.38 2.17 -2.96
N LYS A 60 -16.32 1.43 -2.37
CA LYS A 60 -16.13 0.72 -1.11
C LYS A 60 -15.61 -0.68 -1.42
N PHE A 61 -14.66 -1.19 -0.65
CA PHE A 61 -14.10 -2.51 -0.89
C PHE A 61 -13.60 -3.20 0.39
N SER A 62 -13.47 -4.52 0.28
CA SER A 62 -12.76 -5.38 1.22
C SER A 62 -11.69 -6.15 0.45
N GLY A 63 -10.58 -6.49 1.11
CA GLY A 63 -9.48 -7.19 0.45
C GLY A 63 -8.58 -7.92 1.43
N GLU A 64 -7.80 -8.86 0.88
CA GLU A 64 -6.79 -9.63 1.60
C GLU A 64 -5.41 -9.01 1.39
N LEU A 65 -4.68 -8.82 2.49
CA LEU A 65 -3.31 -8.35 2.50
C LEU A 65 -2.37 -9.53 2.35
N HIS A 66 -1.38 -9.41 1.47
CA HIS A 66 -0.27 -10.37 1.43
C HIS A 66 0.56 -10.30 2.73
N ASP A 67 0.77 -9.08 3.23
CA ASP A 67 1.49 -8.79 4.46
C ASP A 67 0.58 -8.86 5.68
N LYS A 68 1.18 -8.96 6.86
CA LYS A 68 0.48 -8.94 8.15
C LYS A 68 0.67 -7.56 8.78
N ILE A 69 -0.42 -6.98 9.28
CA ILE A 69 -0.40 -5.71 10.00
C ILE A 69 -0.70 -5.96 11.48
N ILE A 70 0.26 -5.61 12.33
CA ILE A 70 0.20 -5.77 13.78
C ILE A 70 -0.06 -4.39 14.39
N VAL A 71 -1.24 -4.20 14.96
CA VAL A 71 -1.55 -3.02 15.76
C VAL A 71 -0.96 -3.22 17.13
N PHE A 72 -0.16 -2.26 17.59
CA PHE A 72 0.51 -2.33 18.88
C PHE A 72 0.48 -0.99 19.60
N ASN A 73 0.61 -1.03 20.92
CA ASN A 73 0.82 0.15 21.75
C ASN A 73 2.12 -0.02 22.57
N MET A 74 2.61 1.07 23.17
CA MET A 74 3.86 1.03 23.93
C MET A 74 3.72 0.39 25.32
N SER A 75 2.49 0.21 25.81
CA SER A 75 2.21 -0.26 27.18
C SER A 75 1.99 -1.77 27.26
N ASP A 76 1.12 -2.28 26.39
CA ASP A 76 0.61 -3.66 26.36
C ASP A 76 1.23 -4.49 25.22
N GLY A 77 1.92 -3.85 24.28
CA GLY A 77 2.52 -4.52 23.13
C GLY A 77 1.51 -4.78 22.02
N GLU A 78 1.44 -6.01 21.51
CA GLU A 78 0.50 -6.39 20.44
C GLU A 78 -0.96 -6.31 20.93
N VAL A 79 -1.79 -5.58 20.19
CA VAL A 79 -3.21 -5.37 20.48
C VAL A 79 -4.07 -6.20 19.53
N ALA A 80 -3.75 -6.18 18.24
CA ALA A 80 -4.50 -6.89 17.22
C ALA A 80 -3.63 -7.18 15.99
N THR A 81 -4.02 -8.19 15.24
CA THR A 81 -3.34 -8.63 14.02
C THR A 81 -4.36 -8.71 12.87
N PHE A 82 -3.99 -8.17 11.71
CA PHE A 82 -4.84 -8.13 10.52
C PHE A 82 -4.12 -8.66 9.28
N ARG A 83 -4.88 -9.39 8.47
CA ARG A 83 -4.54 -9.79 7.08
C ARG A 83 -5.63 -9.38 6.09
N THR A 84 -6.59 -8.57 6.53
CA THR A 84 -7.71 -8.12 5.72
C THR A 84 -7.97 -6.64 5.95
N LEU A 85 -8.37 -5.98 4.87
CA LEU A 85 -8.99 -4.66 4.91
C LEU A 85 -10.50 -4.82 4.79
N THR A 86 -11.23 -4.14 5.65
CA THR A 86 -12.69 -4.11 5.68
C THR A 86 -13.18 -2.68 5.57
N ASP A 87 -14.23 -2.43 4.78
CA ASP A 87 -14.80 -1.09 4.58
C ASP A 87 -13.78 -0.03 4.11
N ALA A 88 -12.79 -0.46 3.32
CA ALA A 88 -11.86 0.46 2.68
C ALA A 88 -12.56 1.23 1.55
N ARG A 89 -12.09 2.45 1.26
CA ARG A 89 -12.74 3.36 0.31
C ARG A 89 -11.72 3.99 -0.61
N ILE A 90 -12.05 4.07 -1.90
CA ILE A 90 -11.31 4.86 -2.90
C ILE A 90 -12.19 6.05 -3.30
N ARG A 91 -11.66 7.25 -3.16
CA ARG A 91 -12.35 8.51 -3.49
C ARG A 91 -11.56 9.32 -4.53
N PRO A 92 -12.24 10.11 -5.36
CA PRO A 92 -11.60 11.07 -6.25
C PRO A 92 -11.04 12.27 -5.45
N LEU A 93 -9.89 12.81 -5.87
CA LEU A 93 -9.36 14.11 -5.48
C LEU A 93 -8.87 14.90 -6.69
N PRO A 94 -8.85 16.25 -6.60
CA PRO A 94 -8.25 17.08 -7.63
C PRO A 94 -6.80 16.71 -7.90
N VAL A 95 -6.41 16.80 -9.18
CA VAL A 95 -5.05 16.48 -9.64
C VAL A 95 -4.01 17.25 -8.83
N GLY A 96 -3.02 16.52 -8.30
CA GLY A 96 -1.91 17.09 -7.54
C GLY A 96 -2.15 17.21 -6.02
N ALA A 97 -3.31 16.78 -5.51
CA ALA A 97 -3.55 16.68 -4.07
C ALA A 97 -2.89 15.46 -3.42
N ILE A 98 -2.55 14.43 -4.21
CA ILE A 98 -1.95 13.16 -3.78
C ILE A 98 -0.43 13.26 -3.83
N GLY A 99 0.27 12.68 -2.85
CA GLY A 99 1.73 12.69 -2.78
C GLY A 99 2.32 13.32 -1.52
N GLY A 100 1.52 14.10 -0.79
CA GLY A 100 2.00 14.91 0.34
C GLY A 100 3.10 15.90 -0.08
N LYS A 101 3.80 16.45 0.92
CA LYS A 101 4.85 17.46 0.72
C LYS A 101 6.11 16.89 0.07
N ASN A 102 6.46 15.65 0.41
CA ASN A 102 7.74 15.05 0.04
C ASN A 102 7.65 14.07 -1.13
N LYS A 103 6.44 13.66 -1.55
CA LYS A 103 6.25 12.60 -2.56
C LYS A 103 7.05 11.34 -2.24
N ALA A 104 7.10 11.00 -0.95
CA ALA A 104 7.91 9.89 -0.46
C ALA A 104 7.50 8.57 -1.11
N THR A 105 8.49 7.71 -1.28
CA THR A 105 8.44 6.39 -1.89
C THR A 105 9.05 5.37 -0.93
N VAL A 106 8.97 4.07 -1.28
CA VAL A 106 9.65 3.02 -0.50
C VAL A 106 11.17 3.26 -0.40
N PHE A 107 11.78 3.85 -1.44
CA PHE A 107 13.22 4.10 -1.46
C PHE A 107 13.66 5.11 -0.40
N ASP A 108 12.81 6.09 -0.09
CA ASP A 108 13.05 7.04 0.99
C ASP A 108 13.06 6.33 2.36
N GLY A 109 12.27 5.26 2.51
CA GLY A 109 12.25 4.43 3.72
C GLY A 109 13.50 3.57 3.92
N ILE A 110 14.26 3.25 2.86
CA ILE A 110 15.44 2.38 2.95
C ILE A 110 16.54 3.02 3.78
N GLY A 111 16.78 4.34 3.65
CA GLY A 111 17.78 5.05 4.45
C GLY A 111 17.43 5.12 5.95
N HIS A 112 16.18 4.82 6.30
CA HIS A 112 15.67 4.87 7.66
C HIS A 112 15.34 3.48 8.22
N SER A 113 15.61 2.39 7.50
CA SER A 113 15.34 1.02 7.95
C SER A 113 16.58 0.12 7.78
N GLY A 114 16.63 -1.00 8.50
CA GLY A 114 17.76 -1.95 8.48
C GLY A 114 18.96 -1.57 9.36
N MET A 115 20.05 -2.32 9.27
CA MET A 115 21.17 -2.26 10.24
C MET A 115 21.89 -0.91 10.38
N SER A 116 21.70 0.03 9.45
CA SER A 116 22.27 1.39 9.51
C SER A 116 21.21 2.49 9.47
N SER A 117 19.99 2.19 9.93
CA SER A 117 18.86 3.12 9.95
C SER A 117 19.17 4.43 10.71
N HIS A 118 18.59 5.52 10.21
CA HIS A 118 18.57 6.83 10.87
C HIS A 118 17.19 7.15 11.43
N ALA A 119 17.13 8.03 12.43
CA ALA A 119 15.86 8.53 12.95
C ALA A 119 15.02 9.15 11.80
N VAL A 120 13.75 8.80 11.77
CA VAL A 120 12.76 9.37 10.83
C VAL A 120 12.43 10.80 11.27
N PRO A 121 12.16 11.76 10.37
CA PRO A 121 11.71 13.09 10.77
C PRO A 121 10.44 13.06 11.63
N ASP A 122 10.27 14.06 12.52
CA ASP A 122 9.15 14.11 13.48
C ASP A 122 7.75 14.11 12.85
N LEU A 123 7.64 14.55 11.59
CA LEU A 123 6.38 14.56 10.84
C LEU A 123 6.19 13.33 9.95
N GLY A 124 7.11 12.37 9.97
CA GLY A 124 7.15 11.25 9.02
C GLY A 124 7.67 11.64 7.64
N LEU A 125 7.83 10.64 6.78
CA LEU A 125 8.29 10.83 5.39
C LEU A 125 7.14 11.18 4.45
N MET A 126 5.92 10.72 4.73
CA MET A 126 4.72 10.99 3.93
C MET A 126 3.92 12.21 4.41
N ASP A 127 4.56 13.21 5.03
CA ASP A 127 3.85 14.38 5.56
C ASP A 127 2.95 15.07 4.53
N GLY A 128 1.70 15.31 4.91
CA GLY A 128 0.67 15.90 4.06
C GLY A 128 -0.04 14.95 3.10
N GLU A 129 0.25 13.64 3.10
CA GLU A 129 -0.52 12.68 2.31
C GLU A 129 -1.99 12.63 2.79
N PRO A 130 -2.99 12.79 1.89
CA PRO A 130 -4.40 12.84 2.27
C PRO A 130 -4.97 11.48 2.68
N GLY A 131 -4.44 10.38 2.14
CA GLY A 131 -4.93 9.04 2.41
C GLY A 131 -4.46 8.49 3.75
N ALA A 132 -5.23 7.54 4.29
CA ALA A 132 -4.97 6.96 5.59
C ALA A 132 -5.34 5.48 5.65
N LEU A 133 -4.53 4.72 6.38
CA LEU A 133 -4.82 3.37 6.86
C LEU A 133 -5.13 3.48 8.36
N SER A 134 -6.26 2.94 8.80
CA SER A 134 -6.77 3.16 10.15
C SER A 134 -7.31 1.89 10.78
N TYR A 135 -6.90 1.65 12.01
CA TYR A 135 -7.47 0.67 12.91
C TYR A 135 -8.54 1.31 13.77
N LEU A 136 -9.66 0.62 13.92
CA LEU A 136 -10.72 0.93 14.87
C LEU A 136 -10.91 -0.28 15.80
N SER A 137 -10.85 -0.04 17.11
CA SER A 137 -11.14 -1.07 18.11
C SER A 137 -12.58 -1.55 18.01
N ASP A 138 -12.86 -2.68 18.64
CA ASP A 138 -14.24 -3.09 18.84
C ASP A 138 -14.99 -2.05 19.69
N PHE A 139 -16.27 -1.85 19.39
CA PHE A 139 -17.14 -0.97 20.16
C PHE A 139 -18.58 -1.49 20.17
N GLU A 140 -19.32 -1.09 21.20
CA GLU A 140 -20.74 -1.39 21.30
C GLU A 140 -21.57 -0.31 20.60
N GLU A 141 -22.49 -0.74 19.74
CA GLU A 141 -23.39 0.15 19.04
C GLU A 141 -24.52 0.62 19.97
N PRO A 142 -25.03 1.87 19.81
CA PRO A 142 -26.09 2.41 20.66
C PRO A 142 -27.39 1.60 20.71
N HIS A 143 -27.65 0.78 19.69
CA HIS A 143 -28.90 0.01 19.54
C HIS A 143 -28.76 -1.48 19.92
N GLY A 144 -27.64 -1.86 20.53
CA GLY A 144 -27.32 -3.25 20.84
C GLY A 144 -26.67 -3.93 19.63
N GLY A 145 -25.39 -4.26 19.77
CA GLY A 145 -24.56 -4.84 18.73
C GLY A 145 -23.11 -4.56 19.05
N LYS A 146 -22.22 -5.48 18.68
CA LYS A 146 -20.78 -5.28 18.84
C LYS A 146 -20.15 -5.23 17.46
N THR A 147 -19.60 -4.07 17.11
CA THR A 147 -18.79 -3.96 15.89
C THR A 147 -17.40 -4.53 16.21
N PRO A 148 -16.90 -5.52 15.45
CA PRO A 148 -15.57 -6.06 15.69
C PRO A 148 -14.50 -5.03 15.33
N ALA A 149 -13.32 -5.18 15.93
CA ALA A 149 -12.16 -4.40 15.55
C ALA A 149 -11.84 -4.61 14.06
N SER A 150 -11.44 -3.55 13.38
CA SER A 150 -11.28 -3.57 11.94
C SER A 150 -10.11 -2.72 11.47
N LEU A 151 -9.53 -3.13 10.35
CA LEU A 151 -8.56 -2.34 9.60
C LEU A 151 -9.24 -1.79 8.35
N THR A 152 -9.28 -0.48 8.24
CA THR A 152 -9.97 0.28 7.19
C THR A 152 -8.95 1.15 6.44
N ALA A 153 -9.28 1.57 5.23
CA ALA A 153 -8.45 2.52 4.48
C ALA A 153 -9.31 3.60 3.81
N SER A 154 -8.84 4.84 3.85
CA SER A 154 -9.36 5.94 3.04
C SER A 154 -8.28 6.31 2.03
N LEU A 155 -8.46 5.85 0.80
CA LEU A 155 -7.51 5.99 -0.29
C LEU A 155 -8.06 6.93 -1.35
N PHE A 156 -7.17 7.53 -2.13
CA PHE A 156 -7.53 8.52 -3.12
C PHE A 156 -6.86 8.24 -4.47
N LEU A 157 -7.55 8.64 -5.53
CA LEU A 157 -7.03 8.72 -6.89
C LEU A 157 -7.33 10.10 -7.46
N ASP A 158 -6.49 10.56 -8.38
CA ASP A 158 -6.80 11.74 -9.18
C ASP A 158 -8.16 11.55 -9.88
N ASP A 159 -8.96 12.60 -10.00
CA ASP A 159 -10.34 12.56 -10.55
C ASP A 159 -10.42 11.81 -11.89
N ASP A 160 -9.45 12.01 -12.78
CA ASP A 160 -9.39 11.38 -14.10
C ASP A 160 -9.15 9.87 -14.00
N LYS A 161 -8.20 9.43 -13.16
CA LYS A 161 -7.91 8.02 -12.89
C LYS A 161 -9.09 7.34 -12.20
N PHE A 162 -9.69 8.02 -11.23
CA PHE A 162 -10.88 7.52 -10.55
C PHE A 162 -12.04 7.30 -11.53
N SER A 163 -12.29 8.26 -12.42
CA SER A 163 -13.35 8.15 -13.44
C SER A 163 -13.14 6.96 -14.38
N ARG A 164 -11.88 6.70 -14.78
CA ARG A 164 -11.53 5.53 -15.60
C ARG A 164 -11.74 4.22 -14.86
N LEU A 165 -11.32 4.14 -13.59
CA LEU A 165 -11.56 2.96 -12.75
C LEU A 165 -13.07 2.72 -12.58
N LEU A 166 -13.82 3.77 -12.26
CA LEU A 166 -15.26 3.71 -12.10
C LEU A 166 -15.96 3.19 -13.37
N ALA A 167 -15.55 3.69 -14.54
CA ALA A 167 -16.07 3.23 -15.82
C ALA A 167 -15.71 1.75 -16.07
N ALA A 168 -14.46 1.36 -15.81
CA ALA A 168 -14.00 -0.02 -15.99
C ALA A 168 -14.76 -1.02 -15.10
N LEU A 169 -15.10 -0.63 -13.86
CA LEU A 169 -15.87 -1.44 -12.92
C LEU A 169 -17.38 -1.40 -13.19
N SER A 170 -17.92 -0.27 -13.67
CA SER A 170 -19.38 -0.11 -13.91
C SER A 170 -19.83 -0.74 -15.23
N ILE A 171 -18.99 -0.73 -16.26
CA ILE A 171 -19.38 -1.07 -17.63
C ILE A 171 -19.05 -2.53 -17.97
N ASN A 172 -18.16 -3.19 -17.22
CA ASN A 172 -17.78 -4.57 -17.55
C ASN A 172 -18.91 -5.55 -17.22
N PRO A 173 -19.53 -6.20 -18.23
CA PRO A 173 -20.47 -7.29 -17.98
C PRO A 173 -19.74 -8.59 -17.59
N ARG A 174 -18.41 -8.58 -17.61
CA ARG A 174 -17.57 -9.75 -17.36
C ARG A 174 -17.16 -9.82 -15.90
N PRO A 175 -17.10 -11.02 -15.29
CA PRO A 175 -16.56 -11.16 -13.95
C PRO A 175 -15.12 -10.67 -13.92
N LEU A 176 -14.79 -9.89 -12.89
CA LEU A 176 -13.40 -9.54 -12.61
C LEU A 176 -12.64 -10.80 -12.26
N ARG A 177 -11.50 -11.00 -12.91
CA ARG A 177 -10.59 -12.12 -12.61
C ARG A 177 -9.51 -11.66 -11.63
N THR A 178 -9.07 -10.42 -11.74
CA THR A 178 -8.07 -9.85 -10.83
C THR A 178 -8.44 -8.41 -10.53
N PHE A 179 -8.43 -8.07 -9.25
CA PHE A 179 -8.44 -6.68 -8.81
C PHE A 179 -7.44 -6.59 -7.66
N LYS A 180 -6.26 -6.02 -7.94
CA LYS A 180 -5.17 -5.87 -6.99
C LYS A 180 -4.81 -4.40 -6.84
N LEU A 181 -4.53 -3.99 -5.60
CA LEU A 181 -4.03 -2.67 -5.24
C LEU A 181 -2.65 -2.83 -4.59
N CYS A 182 -1.70 -2.01 -4.99
CA CYS A 182 -0.48 -1.80 -4.21
C CYS A 182 -0.63 -0.50 -3.43
N ILE A 183 -0.58 -0.58 -2.11
CA ILE A 183 -0.73 0.56 -1.20
C ILE A 183 0.63 0.86 -0.59
N LEU A 184 1.05 2.12 -0.61
CA LEU A 184 2.16 2.63 0.20
C LEU A 184 1.61 3.20 1.50
N ALA A 185 2.09 2.74 2.66
CA ALA A 185 1.74 3.33 3.94
C ALA A 185 2.96 3.52 4.85
N GLU A 186 2.91 4.49 5.77
CA GLU A 186 3.95 4.65 6.78
C GLU A 186 3.75 3.58 7.88
N MET A 187 4.60 2.58 7.90
CA MET A 187 4.48 1.44 8.81
C MET A 187 5.75 1.21 9.58
N PHE A 188 5.63 0.76 10.83
CA PHE A 188 6.77 0.35 11.63
C PHE A 188 7.36 -0.97 11.13
N GLU A 189 8.67 -1.01 10.97
CA GLU A 189 9.42 -2.24 10.71
C GLU A 189 10.60 -2.32 11.67
N SER A 190 10.88 -3.52 12.20
CA SER A 190 12.10 -3.77 12.97
C SER A 190 13.31 -3.78 12.04
N GLU A 191 14.43 -3.21 12.48
CA GLU A 191 15.70 -3.27 11.75
C GLU A 191 16.13 -4.69 11.40
N MET A 192 15.92 -5.66 12.29
CA MET A 192 16.28 -7.05 12.03
C MET A 192 15.41 -7.61 10.89
N SER A 193 14.09 -7.41 10.97
CA SER A 193 13.16 -7.84 9.92
C SER A 193 13.46 -7.16 8.58
N ALA A 194 13.75 -5.87 8.60
CA ALA A 194 14.11 -5.09 7.40
C ALA A 194 15.38 -5.63 6.73
N SER A 195 16.35 -6.10 7.53
CA SER A 195 17.67 -6.55 7.03
C SER A 195 17.67 -8.00 6.54
N LEU A 196 16.79 -8.84 7.08
CA LEU A 196 16.77 -10.28 6.81
C LEU A 196 15.62 -10.71 5.89
N SER A 197 14.66 -9.83 5.61
CA SER A 197 13.50 -10.17 4.78
C SER A 197 13.83 -10.13 3.28
N GLU A 198 13.51 -11.22 2.59
CA GLU A 198 13.56 -11.27 1.14
C GLU A 198 12.32 -10.59 0.52
N PRO A 199 12.40 -10.07 -0.72
CA PRO A 199 11.29 -9.35 -1.35
C PRO A 199 10.02 -10.17 -1.58
N TRP A 200 10.11 -11.50 -1.66
CA TRP A 200 8.97 -12.40 -1.92
C TRP A 200 8.36 -13.01 -0.65
N MET A 201 8.89 -12.68 0.53
CA MET A 201 8.35 -13.15 1.80
C MET A 201 7.29 -12.18 2.31
N SER A 202 6.19 -12.72 2.82
CA SER A 202 5.20 -11.94 3.59
C SER A 202 5.89 -11.28 4.78
N ARG A 203 5.60 -10.00 5.00
CA ARG A 203 6.21 -9.18 6.05
C ARG A 203 5.22 -8.87 7.16
N ASP A 204 5.78 -8.65 8.35
CA ASP A 204 5.03 -8.19 9.52
C ASP A 204 5.32 -6.70 9.73
N TYR A 205 4.30 -5.87 9.51
CA TYR A 205 4.36 -4.43 9.67
C TYR A 205 3.60 -3.98 10.91
N GLY A 206 4.14 -2.98 11.60
CA GLY A 206 3.54 -2.42 12.81
C GLY A 206 2.71 -1.15 12.54
N LEU A 207 1.55 -1.05 13.17
CA LEU A 207 0.74 0.16 13.26
C LEU A 207 0.64 0.62 14.72
N LEU A 208 1.25 1.77 15.04
CA LEU A 208 1.27 2.28 16.40
C LEU A 208 -0.07 2.93 16.78
N MET A 209 -0.72 2.39 17.81
CA MET A 209 -1.93 2.93 18.41
C MET A 209 -1.58 3.92 19.52
N LYS A 210 -1.97 5.19 19.31
CA LYS A 210 -1.86 6.26 20.31
C LYS A 210 -3.19 6.39 21.04
N GLY A 211 -3.30 5.74 22.19
CA GLY A 211 -4.54 5.67 22.97
C GLY A 211 -5.07 4.24 23.01
N THR A 212 -6.39 4.09 23.13
CA THR A 212 -7.02 2.79 23.37
C THR A 212 -7.92 2.30 22.23
N THR A 213 -8.38 3.19 21.34
CA THR A 213 -9.47 2.87 20.41
C THR A 213 -9.13 3.02 18.93
N ILE A 214 -8.18 3.88 18.56
CA ILE A 214 -7.90 4.21 17.16
C ILE A 214 -6.40 4.27 16.94
N ALA A 215 -5.94 3.67 15.84
CA ALA A 215 -4.62 3.91 15.27
C ALA A 215 -4.79 4.39 13.83
N SER A 216 -3.94 5.30 13.37
CA SER A 216 -3.97 5.74 11.99
C SER A 216 -2.58 6.08 11.51
N THR A 217 -2.33 5.79 10.24
CA THR A 217 -1.13 6.16 9.53
C THR A 217 -1.47 6.60 8.12
N ARG A 218 -0.56 7.33 7.49
CA ARG A 218 -0.74 7.83 6.13
C ARG A 218 -0.61 6.71 5.12
N ALA A 219 -1.42 6.75 4.07
CA ALA A 219 -1.44 5.75 3.02
C ALA A 219 -1.80 6.32 1.65
N ARG A 220 -1.32 5.71 0.57
CA ARG A 220 -1.55 6.09 -0.82
C ARG A 220 -1.65 4.86 -1.72
N ILE A 221 -2.43 4.94 -2.80
CA ILE A 221 -2.39 3.94 -3.88
C ILE A 221 -1.18 4.22 -4.76
N GLU A 222 -0.24 3.27 -4.86
CA GLU A 222 0.90 3.33 -5.77
C GLU A 222 0.53 2.79 -7.15
N SER A 223 -0.14 1.64 -7.18
CA SER A 223 -0.55 1.00 -8.42
C SER A 223 -1.84 0.21 -8.23
N LEU A 224 -2.50 -0.04 -9.35
CA LEU A 224 -3.74 -0.80 -9.42
C LEU A 224 -3.67 -1.70 -10.65
N ALA A 225 -3.97 -2.98 -10.47
CA ALA A 225 -4.10 -3.94 -11.55
C ALA A 225 -5.53 -4.49 -11.58
N LEU A 226 -6.17 -4.40 -12.75
CA LEU A 226 -7.51 -4.90 -12.99
C LEU A 226 -7.48 -5.83 -14.21
N SER A 227 -8.03 -7.02 -14.09
CA SER A 227 -8.21 -7.95 -15.22
C SER A 227 -9.64 -8.49 -15.25
N THR A 228 -10.21 -8.58 -16.43
CA THR A 228 -11.55 -9.15 -16.66
C THR A 228 -11.41 -10.49 -17.37
N GLY A 229 -12.28 -11.45 -17.06
CA GLY A 229 -12.26 -12.76 -17.72
C GLY A 229 -12.66 -12.70 -19.20
N VAL A 230 -12.42 -13.79 -19.93
CA VAL A 230 -13.04 -14.08 -21.23
C VAL A 230 -14.24 -15.00 -20.99
N THR A 231 -15.43 -14.65 -21.47
CA THR A 231 -16.52 -15.62 -21.62
C THR A 231 -16.18 -16.48 -22.82
N ALA A 232 -15.62 -17.67 -22.60
CA ALA A 232 -15.48 -18.67 -23.65
C ALA A 232 -16.90 -19.17 -24.02
N LEU A 233 -17.54 -18.52 -24.98
CA LEU A 233 -18.67 -19.09 -25.70
C LEU A 233 -18.13 -19.85 -26.90
N SER A 234 -17.69 -21.08 -26.65
CA SER A 234 -17.48 -22.22 -27.56
C SER A 234 -16.26 -23.01 -27.12
N SER A 235 -16.48 -24.29 -26.81
CA SER A 235 -15.45 -25.32 -26.89
C SER A 235 -15.04 -25.42 -28.35
N ASP A 236 -13.75 -25.19 -28.61
CA ASP A 236 -12.95 -25.61 -29.77
C ASP A 236 -12.03 -24.47 -30.21
N PHE A 237 -10.96 -24.19 -29.44
CA PHE A 237 -9.76 -23.54 -29.97
C PHE A 237 -8.55 -23.88 -29.10
N ASP A 238 -7.67 -24.73 -29.63
CA ASP A 238 -6.29 -24.88 -29.19
C ASP A 238 -5.50 -23.62 -29.58
N GLY A 239 -4.69 -23.09 -28.67
CA GLY A 239 -3.53 -22.27 -29.04
C GLY A 239 -3.43 -20.88 -28.41
N GLU A 240 -2.32 -20.72 -27.69
CA GLU A 240 -1.54 -19.51 -27.41
C GLU A 240 -2.03 -18.52 -26.32
N ASP A 241 -1.15 -18.39 -25.32
CA ASP A 241 -1.10 -17.35 -24.30
C ASP A 241 -1.16 -15.95 -24.93
N GLY A 242 -2.36 -15.37 -24.95
CA GLY A 242 -2.60 -14.01 -25.42
C GLY A 242 -3.46 -13.24 -24.42
N ASP A 243 -2.97 -12.06 -24.04
CA ASP A 243 -3.75 -10.94 -23.49
C ASP A 243 -4.02 -10.86 -21.98
N ALA A 244 -2.95 -10.94 -21.19
CA ALA A 244 -2.88 -10.22 -19.91
C ALA A 244 -2.56 -8.70 -20.07
N SER A 245 -2.31 -8.21 -21.29
CA SER A 245 -1.72 -6.88 -21.55
C SER A 245 -2.69 -5.71 -21.77
N VAL A 246 -4.01 -5.94 -21.66
CA VAL A 246 -5.00 -4.96 -22.17
C VAL A 246 -5.36 -3.85 -21.16
N ILE A 247 -4.95 -3.92 -19.89
CA ILE A 247 -5.38 -2.93 -18.86
C ILE A 247 -4.23 -2.10 -18.24
N ASP A 248 -2.95 -2.49 -18.35
CA ASP A 248 -1.83 -1.61 -17.93
C ASP A 248 -1.83 -0.28 -18.70
N ARG A 249 -2.35 -0.26 -19.93
CA ARG A 249 -2.46 0.96 -20.75
C ARG A 249 -3.57 1.94 -20.35
N VAL A 250 -4.58 1.51 -19.59
CA VAL A 250 -5.79 2.33 -19.38
C VAL A 250 -5.58 3.43 -18.33
N LEU A 251 -4.65 3.26 -17.39
CA LEU A 251 -4.44 4.19 -16.26
C LEU A 251 -3.28 5.18 -16.44
N GLY A 252 -2.51 5.09 -17.53
CA GLY A 252 -1.42 6.04 -17.82
C GLY A 252 -0.33 6.08 -16.75
N ILE A 253 -0.18 5.01 -15.96
CA ILE A 253 0.98 4.81 -15.10
C ILE A 253 2.07 4.30 -16.04
N GLU A 254 3.06 5.14 -16.34
CA GLU A 254 4.21 4.72 -17.13
C GLU A 254 4.93 3.59 -16.39
N ASP A 255 4.83 2.38 -16.95
CA ASP A 255 5.71 1.26 -16.61
C ASP A 255 7.16 1.64 -16.93
N GLY A 256 7.88 2.16 -15.92
CA GLY A 256 9.33 2.07 -15.87
C GLY A 256 9.83 0.62 -15.74
N ARG A 257 8.93 -0.35 -15.57
CA ARG A 257 9.22 -1.79 -15.55
C ARG A 257 8.51 -2.46 -16.72
N ARG A 258 9.14 -2.44 -17.89
CA ARG A 258 9.02 -3.57 -18.83
C ARG A 258 9.41 -4.85 -18.09
N THR A 259 8.42 -5.54 -17.55
CA THR A 259 8.49 -6.97 -17.28
C THR A 259 8.50 -7.68 -18.63
N GLU A 260 9.70 -7.86 -19.17
CA GLU A 260 9.97 -9.04 -20.00
C GLU A 260 9.82 -10.27 -19.09
N ALA A 261 8.57 -10.68 -18.86
CA ALA A 261 8.21 -11.97 -18.30
C ALA A 261 7.87 -12.93 -19.46
N GLY A 262 8.80 -13.07 -20.40
CA GLY A 262 9.04 -14.35 -21.06
C GLY A 262 10.14 -15.02 -20.24
N SER A 263 9.79 -16.10 -19.54
CA SER A 263 10.71 -16.87 -18.71
C SER A 263 11.84 -17.45 -19.57
N ASP A 264 13.00 -16.79 -19.57
CA ASP A 264 14.24 -17.35 -20.09
C ASP A 264 15.23 -17.48 -18.92
N PRO A 265 15.37 -18.69 -18.32
CA PRO A 265 16.17 -18.90 -17.11
C PRO A 265 17.66 -18.58 -17.28
N ASP A 266 18.15 -18.52 -18.52
CA ASP A 266 19.55 -18.19 -18.80
C ASP A 266 19.85 -16.69 -18.65
N ARG A 267 18.86 -15.81 -18.87
CA ARG A 267 19.04 -14.35 -18.78
C ARG A 267 19.07 -13.83 -17.33
N THR A 268 18.30 -14.45 -16.43
CA THR A 268 18.36 -14.15 -15.00
C THR A 268 19.70 -14.57 -14.42
N LEU A 269 20.20 -15.76 -14.78
CA LEU A 269 21.53 -16.25 -14.37
C LEU A 269 22.67 -15.31 -14.78
N LEU A 270 22.62 -14.76 -16.00
CA LEU A 270 23.57 -13.77 -16.51
C LEU A 270 23.52 -12.41 -15.77
N LYS A 271 22.34 -11.97 -15.31
CA LYS A 271 22.22 -10.76 -14.47
C LYS A 271 22.83 -10.99 -13.08
N TYR A 272 22.53 -12.12 -12.45
CA TYR A 272 23.08 -12.45 -11.12
C TYR A 272 24.60 -12.66 -11.15
N GLN A 273 25.15 -13.25 -12.20
CA GLN A 273 26.61 -13.36 -12.39
C GLN A 273 27.29 -11.99 -12.48
N ARG A 274 26.66 -10.98 -13.09
CA ARG A 274 27.21 -9.61 -13.14
C ARG A 274 27.21 -8.95 -11.76
N TYR A 275 26.17 -9.12 -10.94
CA TYR A 275 26.14 -8.57 -9.58
C TYR A 275 27.17 -9.25 -8.67
N ILE A 276 27.34 -10.58 -8.78
CA ILE A 276 28.36 -11.32 -8.04
C ILE A 276 29.76 -10.84 -8.45
N LEU A 277 30.02 -10.64 -9.76
CA LEU A 277 31.31 -10.14 -10.24
C LEU A 277 31.61 -8.72 -9.72
N ILE A 278 30.61 -7.84 -9.70
CA ILE A 278 30.76 -6.47 -9.17
C ILE A 278 31.03 -6.50 -7.67
N ALA A 279 30.28 -7.31 -6.90
CA ALA A 279 30.50 -7.46 -5.46
C ALA A 279 31.92 -8.01 -5.16
N LEU A 280 32.41 -8.94 -5.98
CA LEU A 280 33.73 -9.53 -5.83
C LEU A 280 34.85 -8.54 -6.19
N LEU A 281 34.65 -7.70 -7.22
CA LEU A 281 35.59 -6.62 -7.57
C LEU A 281 35.64 -5.53 -6.50
N VAL A 282 34.51 -5.18 -5.89
CA VAL A 282 34.45 -4.25 -4.75
C VAL A 282 35.19 -4.84 -3.55
N LEU A 283 35.01 -6.13 -3.26
CA LEU A 283 35.72 -6.80 -2.18
C LEU A 283 37.24 -6.82 -2.39
N ILE A 284 37.69 -7.10 -3.62
CA ILE A 284 39.12 -7.06 -3.99
C ILE A 284 39.69 -5.65 -3.90
N ALA A 285 38.94 -4.63 -4.33
CA ALA A 285 39.38 -3.25 -4.20
C ALA A 285 39.51 -2.84 -2.72
N VAL A 286 38.54 -3.22 -1.87
CA VAL A 286 38.59 -2.93 -0.43
C VAL A 286 39.79 -3.59 0.24
N THR A 287 40.12 -4.85 -0.12
CA THR A 287 41.26 -5.56 0.48
C THR A 287 42.61 -5.13 -0.07
N ALA A 288 42.69 -4.67 -1.33
CA ALA A 288 43.92 -4.15 -1.94
C ALA A 288 44.29 -2.74 -1.48
N PHE A 289 43.32 -1.93 -1.03
CA PHE A 289 43.54 -0.59 -0.48
C PHE A 289 43.65 -0.56 1.05
N SER A 290 43.49 -1.70 1.72
CA SER A 290 43.64 -1.85 3.18
C SER A 290 44.92 -2.58 3.61
N ALA A 291 45.87 -2.80 2.69
CA ALA A 291 47.19 -3.39 2.92
C ALA A 291 48.30 -2.40 2.54
#